data_AF-A0AA35GX87-F1
#
_entry.id   AF-A0AA35GX87-F1
#
_cell.length_a   1.000
_cell.length_b   1.000
_cell.length_c   1.000
_cell.angle_alpha   90.00
_cell.angle_beta   90.00
_cell.angle_gamma   90.00
#
_symmetry.space_group_name_H-M   'P 1'
#
loop_
_entity.id
_entity.type
_entity.pdbx_description
1 polymer ?
#
loop_
_entity_poly.entity_id
_entity_poly.type
_entity_poly.pdbx_seq_one_letter_code
_entity_poly.pdbx_strand_id
1 'polypeptide(L)'
;MDLKSGYPFWAVKNGLLKTFPQLTRDHQCEIAIIGGGITGALIADEISRNGHYVVVLERRDVGWGSSAASTALLQYEIDTI
;
A
#
# COMPACT_ATOMS: atom_id res chain seq x y z
N MET A 1 -16.24 -24.54 14.13
CA MET A 1 -15.48 -23.40 14.69
C MET A 1 -15.12 -22.49 13.53
N ASP A 2 -15.45 -21.21 13.61
CA ASP A 2 -15.02 -20.23 12.60
C ASP A 2 -13.58 -19.79 12.89
N LEU A 3 -12.68 -20.05 11.95
CA LEU A 3 -11.25 -19.74 12.08
C LEU A 3 -10.87 -18.48 11.29
N LYS A 4 -11.83 -17.79 10.67
CA LYS A 4 -11.58 -16.60 9.86
C LYS A 4 -12.17 -15.38 10.55
N SER A 5 -11.34 -14.37 10.79
CA SER A 5 -11.81 -13.06 11.25
C SER A 5 -12.53 -12.27 10.15
N GLY A 6 -12.31 -12.60 8.87
CA GLY A 6 -12.75 -11.79 7.73
C GLY A 6 -11.96 -10.49 7.53
N TYR A 7 -11.05 -10.15 8.45
CA TYR A 7 -10.24 -8.94 8.44
C TYR A 7 -8.74 -9.28 8.44
N PRO A 8 -7.93 -8.56 7.64
CA PRO A 8 -6.49 -8.76 7.64
C PRO A 8 -5.87 -8.49 9.02
N PHE A 9 -4.93 -9.34 9.45
CA PHE A 9 -4.31 -9.26 10.78
C PHE A 9 -3.73 -7.87 11.08
N TRP A 10 -3.01 -7.30 10.12
CA TRP A 10 -2.37 -5.98 10.28
C TRP A 10 -3.40 -4.85 10.43
N ALA A 11 -4.54 -4.93 9.75
CA ALA A 11 -5.61 -3.95 9.87
C ALA A 11 -6.24 -3.97 11.28
N VAL A 12 -6.41 -5.16 11.86
CA VAL A 12 -6.93 -5.31 13.22
C VAL A 12 -5.91 -4.86 14.27
N LYS A 13 -4.64 -5.26 14.08
CA LYS A 13 -3.56 -4.97 15.03
C LYS A 13 -3.17 -3.50 15.07
N ASN A 14 -3.05 -2.86 13.90
CA ASN A 14 -2.50 -1.51 13.79
C ASN A 14 -3.57 -0.45 13.51
N GLY A 15 -4.79 -0.86 13.13
CA GLY A 15 -5.79 0.06 12.61
C GLY A 15 -5.33 0.76 11.33
N LEU A 16 -5.94 1.92 11.05
CA LEU A 16 -5.48 2.83 10.01
C LEU A 16 -4.39 3.75 10.58
N LEU A 17 -3.15 3.58 10.15
CA LEU A 17 -2.02 4.40 10.61
C LEU A 17 -2.19 5.89 10.25
N LYS A 18 -2.78 6.15 9.09
CA LYS A 18 -3.05 7.50 8.58
C LYS A 18 -4.19 7.44 7.58
N THR A 19 -5.03 8.46 7.59
CA THR A 19 -6.07 8.66 6.58
C THR A 19 -5.64 9.76 5.60
N PHE A 20 -6.11 9.64 4.37
CA PHE A 20 -5.85 10.61 3.31
C PHE A 20 -7.18 11.14 2.78
N PRO A 21 -7.25 12.43 2.43
CA PRO A 21 -8.47 13.00 1.88
C PRO A 21 -8.79 12.36 0.52
N GLN A 22 -10.07 12.19 0.23
CA GLN A 22 -10.52 11.79 -1.10
C GLN A 22 -10.13 12.85 -2.14
N LEU A 23 -9.75 12.41 -3.33
CA LEU A 23 -9.56 13.28 -4.48
C LEU A 23 -10.93 13.81 -4.95
N THR A 24 -11.23 15.07 -4.67
CA THR A 24 -12.52 15.72 -4.98
C THR A 24 -12.48 16.66 -6.18
N ARG A 25 -11.28 16.94 -6.69
CA ARG A 25 -11.03 17.83 -7.82
C ARG A 25 -9.81 17.33 -8.59
N ASP A 26 -9.65 17.84 -9.80
CA ASP A 26 -8.47 17.56 -10.60
C ASP A 26 -7.21 17.99 -9.85
N HIS A 27 -6.17 17.17 -9.96
CA HIS A 27 -4.90 17.39 -9.32
C HIS A 27 -3.78 17.09 -10.29
N GLN A 28 -2.89 18.06 -10.47
CA GLN A 28 -1.73 17.90 -11.33
C GLN A 28 -0.62 17.22 -10.55
N CYS A 29 0.17 16.40 -11.23
CA CYS A 29 1.41 15.82 -10.76
C CYS A 29 2.28 15.44 -11.95
N GLU A 30 3.58 15.23 -11.72
CA GLU A 30 4.45 14.69 -12.77
C GLU A 30 4.16 13.20 -12.96
N ILE A 31 3.95 12.47 -11.85
CA ILE A 31 3.77 11.02 -11.84
C ILE A 31 2.60 10.65 -10.92
N ALA A 32 1.62 9.94 -11.49
CA ALA A 32 0.51 9.37 -10.76
C ALA A 32 0.72 7.84 -10.57
N ILE A 33 0.68 7.39 -9.33
CA ILE A 33 0.75 5.96 -8.97
C ILE A 33 -0.64 5.49 -8.54
N ILE A 34 -1.13 4.44 -9.18
CA ILE A 34 -2.44 3.86 -8.86
C ILE A 34 -2.25 2.60 -8.01
N GLY A 35 -2.70 2.68 -6.76
CA GLY A 35 -2.60 1.61 -5.76
C GLY A 35 -1.68 2.00 -4.61
N GLY A 36 -2.25 2.09 -3.40
CA GLY A 36 -1.55 2.43 -2.16
C GLY A 36 -1.01 1.22 -1.39
N GLY A 37 -0.63 0.14 -2.09
CA GLY A 37 0.02 -1.02 -1.50
C GLY A 37 1.53 -0.85 -1.33
N ILE A 38 2.22 -1.88 -0.82
CA ILE A 38 3.67 -1.86 -0.60
C ILE A 38 4.47 -1.50 -1.85
N THR A 39 4.10 -2.07 -3.01
CA THR A 39 4.77 -1.78 -4.29
C THR A 39 4.61 -0.31 -4.68
N GLY A 40 3.39 0.22 -4.65
CA GLY A 40 3.12 1.62 -4.99
C GLY A 40 3.81 2.59 -4.04
N ALA A 41 3.85 2.26 -2.74
CA ALA A 41 4.55 3.04 -1.73
C ALA A 41 6.08 3.06 -1.96
N LEU A 42 6.69 1.92 -2.27
CA LEU A 42 8.13 1.85 -2.55
C LEU A 42 8.51 2.61 -3.83
N ILE A 43 7.69 2.51 -4.88
CA ILE A 43 7.88 3.29 -6.10
C ILE A 43 7.75 4.79 -5.81
N ALA A 44 6.74 5.19 -5.03
CA ALA A 44 6.53 6.59 -4.66
C ALA A 44 7.71 7.14 -3.84
N ASP A 45 8.23 6.37 -2.88
CA ASP A 45 9.39 6.74 -2.07
C ASP A 45 10.63 6.98 -2.96
N GLU A 46 10.96 6.02 -3.83
CA GLU A 46 12.12 6.13 -4.72
C GLU A 46 12.00 7.34 -5.65
N ILE A 47 10.85 7.50 -6.32
CA ILE A 47 10.66 8.59 -7.28
C ILE A 47 10.62 9.95 -6.57
N SER A 48 9.98 10.04 -5.39
CA SER A 48 9.94 11.27 -4.60
C SER A 48 11.32 11.66 -4.08
N ARG A 49 12.15 10.69 -3.69
CA ARG A 49 13.56 10.91 -3.32
C ARG A 49 14.41 11.47 -4.45
N ASN A 50 14.05 11.16 -5.69
CA ASN A 50 14.67 11.71 -6.90
C ASN A 50 14.12 13.11 -7.27
N GLY A 51 13.30 13.73 -6.41
CA GLY A 51 12.88 15.13 -6.55
C GLY A 51 11.63 15.36 -7.40
N HIS A 52 10.95 14.29 -7.84
CA HIS A 52 9.73 14.40 -8.62
C HIS A 52 8.50 14.58 -7.74
N TYR A 53 7.52 15.30 -8.26
CA TYR A 53 6.20 15.44 -7.67
C TYR A 53 5.30 14.25 -8.00
N VAL A 54 5.15 13.37 -7.02
CA VAL A 54 4.41 12.11 -7.12
C VAL A 54 3.11 12.18 -6.34
N VAL A 55 2.03 11.67 -6.92
CA VAL A 55 0.75 11.47 -6.25
C VAL A 55 0.39 9.99 -6.27
N VAL A 56 0.09 9.43 -5.09
CA VAL A 56 -0.42 8.07 -4.95
C VAL A 56 -1.93 8.11 -4.75
N LEU A 57 -2.67 7.35 -5.56
CA LEU A 57 -4.11 7.23 -5.48
C LEU A 57 -4.50 5.81 -5.05
N GLU A 58 -5.24 5.70 -3.97
CA GLU A 58 -5.83 4.46 -3.48
C GLU A 58 -7.34 4.63 -3.41
N ARG A 59 -8.09 3.59 -3.82
CA ARG A 59 -9.55 3.60 -3.80
C ARG A 59 -10.10 3.41 -2.38
N ARG A 60 -9.38 2.67 -1.55
CA ARG A 60 -9.71 2.40 -0.14
C ARG A 60 -8.73 3.15 0.76
N ASP A 61 -8.31 2.53 1.86
CA ASP A 61 -7.20 2.98 2.68
C ASP A 61 -5.87 2.43 2.19
N VAL A 62 -4.82 3.23 2.35
CA VAL A 62 -3.43 2.84 2.05
C VAL A 62 -3.08 1.56 2.81
N GLY A 63 -2.56 0.57 2.10
CA GLY A 63 -2.17 -0.73 2.63
C GLY A 63 -3.29 -1.77 2.74
N TRP A 64 -4.57 -1.42 2.56
CA TRP A 64 -5.71 -2.32 2.87
C TRP A 64 -5.82 -3.59 2.00
N GLY A 65 -5.20 -3.62 0.82
CA GLY A 65 -5.24 -4.75 -0.10
C GLY A 65 -4.33 -5.92 0.29
N SER A 66 -3.65 -6.52 -0.70
CA SER A 66 -2.75 -7.66 -0.51
C SER A 66 -1.63 -7.40 0.50
N SER A 67 -1.25 -6.13 0.69
CA SER A 67 -0.24 -5.75 1.69
C SER A 67 -0.71 -6.04 3.12
N ALA A 68 -1.91 -5.62 3.52
CA ALA A 68 -2.46 -5.96 4.83
C ALA A 68 -2.85 -7.44 4.96
N ALA A 69 -3.19 -8.10 3.84
CA ALA A 69 -3.49 -9.54 3.82
C ALA A 69 -2.23 -10.44 3.87
N SER A 70 -1.05 -9.87 3.66
CA SER A 70 0.22 -10.61 3.70
C SER A 70 0.54 -11.08 5.11
N THR A 71 1.12 -12.29 5.20
CA THR A 71 1.68 -12.82 6.45
C THR A 71 2.98 -12.11 6.85
N ALA A 72 3.55 -11.30 5.95
CA ALA A 72 4.86 -10.64 6.09
C ALA A 72 6.01 -11.62 6.39
N LEU A 73 5.85 -12.90 6.02
CA LEU A 73 6.89 -13.90 6.15
C LEU A 73 7.98 -13.62 5.12
N LEU A 74 9.19 -13.39 5.62
CA LEU A 74 10.39 -13.41 4.79
C LEU A 74 10.74 -14.86 4.52
N GLN A 75 10.43 -15.32 3.31
CA GLN A 75 10.81 -16.64 2.83
C GLN A 75 12.12 -16.51 2.05
N TYR A 76 13.11 -17.31 2.41
CA TYR A 76 14.29 -17.49 1.59
C TYR A 76 13.93 -18.52 0.53
N GLU A 77 13.55 -18.05 -0.65
CA GLU A 77 13.48 -18.93 -1.82
C GLU A 77 14.90 -19.05 -2.37
N ILE A 78 15.46 -20.27 -2.34
CA ILE A 78 16.66 -20.54 -3.12
C ILE A 78 16.17 -20.60 -4.56
N ASP A 79 16.45 -19.56 -5.32
CA ASP A 79 16.21 -19.51 -6.76
C ASP A 79 17.15 -20.54 -7.43
N THR A 80 16.77 -21.82 -7.37
CA THR A 80 17.48 -22.91 -8.03
C THR A 80 16.88 -23.07 -9.42
N ILE A 81 17.64 -22.62 -10.41
CA ILE A 81 17.41 -22.88 -11.84
C ILE A 81 17.49 -24.39 -12.12
#